data_AF-A0A8J5N188-F1
#
_entry.id   AF-A0A8J5N188-F1
#
_cell.length_a   1.000
_cell.length_b   1.000
_cell.length_c   1.000
_cell.angle_alpha   90.00
_cell.angle_beta   90.00
_cell.angle_gamma   90.00
#
_symmetry.space_group_name_H-M   'P 1'
#
loop_
_entity.id
_entity.type
_entity.pdbx_description
1 polymer ?
#
loop_
_entity_poly.entity_id
_entity_poly.type
_entity_poly.pdbx_seq_one_letter_code
_entity_poly.pdbx_strand_id
1 'polypeptide(L)'
;MPKRPATKTPSKIAKRSRVAVTLDVKLDIVKRHKHGEGTSVIGIVHGLAPSTVHYIVKSADKIKEMAVSATPLTATKVMRFCDVYN
;
A
#
# COMPACT_ATOMS: atom_id res chain seq x y z
N MET A 1 1.92 -50.51 15.97
CA MET A 1 2.35 -49.09 16.03
C MET A 1 1.17 -48.26 16.54
N PRO A 2 1.21 -47.69 17.75
CA PRO A 2 0.10 -46.88 18.23
C PRO A 2 0.01 -45.58 17.42
N LYS A 3 -1.18 -45.29 16.90
CA LYS A 3 -1.47 -44.09 16.10
C LYS A 3 -1.48 -42.89 17.06
N ARG A 4 -0.54 -41.96 16.84
CA ARG A 4 -0.32 -40.79 17.71
C ARG A 4 -1.60 -39.92 17.74
N PRO A 5 -2.18 -39.60 18.91
CA PRO A 5 -3.37 -38.77 18.97
C PRO A 5 -3.03 -37.35 18.50
N ALA A 6 -3.84 -36.82 17.58
CA ALA A 6 -3.72 -35.45 17.11
C ALA A 6 -4.18 -34.51 18.24
N THR A 7 -3.24 -33.99 19.02
CA THR A 7 -3.47 -32.87 19.92
C THR A 7 -3.87 -31.65 19.09
N LYS A 8 -5.18 -31.40 18.99
CA LYS A 8 -5.73 -30.13 18.52
C LYS A 8 -5.37 -29.08 19.59
N THR A 9 -4.19 -28.49 19.48
CA THR A 9 -3.85 -27.28 20.23
C THR A 9 -4.82 -26.19 19.77
N PRO A 10 -5.63 -25.59 20.66
CA PRO A 10 -6.40 -24.42 20.29
C PRO A 10 -5.41 -23.28 20.10
N SER A 11 -5.01 -23.03 18.85
CA SER A 11 -4.24 -21.84 18.53
C SER A 11 -5.12 -20.63 18.81
N LYS A 12 -4.88 -19.97 19.95
CA LYS A 12 -5.36 -18.61 20.19
C LYS A 12 -4.61 -17.69 19.22
N ILE A 13 -4.93 -17.76 17.94
CA ILE A 13 -4.55 -16.75 16.98
C ILE A 13 -5.39 -15.54 17.36
N ALA A 14 -4.80 -14.61 18.11
CA ALA A 14 -5.38 -13.30 18.30
C ALA A 14 -5.70 -12.77 16.90
N LYS A 15 -6.98 -12.57 16.60
CA LYS A 15 -7.43 -12.11 15.29
C LYS A 15 -6.79 -10.73 15.07
N ARG A 16 -5.76 -10.66 14.23
CA ARG A 16 -5.11 -9.39 13.88
C ARG A 16 -6.17 -8.55 13.16
N SER A 17 -6.64 -7.49 13.81
CA SER A 17 -7.56 -6.54 13.22
C SER A 17 -6.91 -5.91 11.98
N ARG A 18 -7.69 -5.74 10.92
CA ARG A 18 -7.21 -5.07 9.70
C ARG A 18 -7.09 -3.58 9.98
N VAL A 19 -5.87 -3.05 9.88
CA VAL A 19 -5.61 -1.61 9.92
C VAL A 19 -5.77 -1.08 8.49
N ALA A 20 -6.60 -0.05 8.32
CA ALA A 20 -6.72 0.64 7.05
C ALA A 20 -5.48 1.51 6.83
N VAL A 21 -4.85 1.39 5.66
CA VAL A 21 -3.65 2.16 5.28
C VAL A 21 -4.00 3.07 4.10
N THR A 22 -3.73 4.36 4.24
CA THR A 22 -3.98 5.38 3.20
C THR A 22 -3.07 5.19 1.99
N LEU A 23 -3.45 5.79 0.86
CA LEU A 23 -2.68 5.70 -0.38
C LEU A 23 -1.29 6.33 -0.23
N ASP A 24 -1.20 7.47 0.46
CA ASP A 24 0.06 8.19 0.69
C ASP A 24 1.09 7.35 1.44
N VAL A 25 0.66 6.66 2.50
CA VAL A 25 1.52 5.76 3.28
C VAL A 25 2.01 4.59 2.42
N LYS A 26 1.14 4.02 1.58
CA LYS A 26 1.54 2.95 0.65
C LYS A 26 2.58 3.45 -0.37
N LEU A 27 2.42 4.67 -0.88
CA LEU A 27 3.36 5.28 -1.82
C LEU A 27 4.71 5.57 -1.15
N ASP A 28 4.71 6.08 0.08
CA ASP A 28 5.93 6.34 0.84
C ASP A 28 6.71 5.03 1.09
N ILE A 29 6.01 3.97 1.52
CA ILE A 29 6.59 2.63 1.69
C ILE A 29 7.24 2.13 0.39
N VAL A 30 6.56 2.26 -0.75
CA VAL A 30 7.09 1.82 -2.05
C VAL A 30 8.31 2.65 -2.45
N LYS A 31 8.31 3.96 -2.19
CA LYS A 31 9.46 4.83 -2.47
C LYS A 31 10.66 4.45 -1.62
N ARG A 32 10.51 4.38 -0.29
CA ARG A 32 11.59 4.01 0.64
C ARG A 32 12.19 2.63 0.35
N HIS A 33 11.35 1.64 0.05
CA HIS A 33 11.83 0.32 -0.34
C HIS A 33 12.65 0.36 -1.65
N LYS A 34 12.25 1.19 -2.63
CA LYS A 34 13.05 1.40 -3.85
C LYS A 34 14.39 2.08 -3.58
N HIS A 35 14.48 2.91 -2.56
CA HIS A 35 15.74 3.52 -2.09
C HIS A 35 16.62 2.56 -1.29
N GLY A 36 16.21 1.30 -1.11
CA GLY A 36 17.00 0.27 -0.43
C GLY A 36 16.76 0.16 1.07
N GLU A 37 15.77 0.88 1.62
CA GLU A 37 15.38 0.71 3.01
C GLU A 37 14.75 -0.67 3.25
N GLY A 38 15.19 -1.35 4.31
CA GLY A 38 14.68 -2.66 4.69
C GLY A 38 13.23 -2.61 5.19
N THR A 39 12.46 -3.64 4.87
CA THR A 39 11.02 -3.73 5.22
C THR A 39 10.74 -3.64 6.72
N SER A 40 11.65 -4.14 7.55
CA SER A 40 11.55 -4.05 9.02
C SER A 40 11.67 -2.61 9.52
N VAL A 41 12.61 -1.84 8.97
CA VAL A 41 12.83 -0.43 9.34
C VAL A 41 11.63 0.41 8.93
N ILE A 42 11.18 0.23 7.68
CA ILE A 42 9.97 0.89 7.16
C ILE A 42 8.75 0.55 8.02
N GLY A 43 8.61 -0.71 8.44
CA GLY A 43 7.54 -1.16 9.33
C GLY A 43 7.54 -0.43 10.66
N ILE A 44 8.72 -0.27 11.28
CA ILE A 44 8.85 0.48 12.54
C ILE A 44 8.42 1.94 12.37
N VAL A 45 8.86 2.62 11.31
CA VAL A 45 8.53 4.03 11.06
C VAL A 45 7.03 4.25 10.89
N HIS A 46 6.33 3.34 10.20
CA HIS A 46 4.89 3.45 9.96
C HIS A 46 4.01 2.71 10.97
N GLY A 47 4.60 2.09 12.01
CA GLY A 47 3.85 1.27 12.98
C GLY A 47 3.18 0.04 12.34
N LEU A 48 3.72 -0.47 11.24
CA LEU A 48 3.19 -1.61 10.49
C LEU A 48 4.03 -2.87 10.71
N ALA A 49 3.35 -4.02 10.70
CA ALA A 49 4.05 -5.30 10.70
C ALA A 49 4.89 -5.46 9.42
N PRO A 50 6.10 -6.05 9.50
CA PRO A 50 6.93 -6.30 8.31
C PRO A 50 6.22 -7.09 7.20
N SER A 51 5.32 -8.01 7.59
CA SER A 51 4.47 -8.75 6.65
C SER A 51 3.55 -7.85 5.83
N THR A 52 3.02 -6.79 6.45
CA THR A 52 2.16 -5.80 5.78
C THR A 52 2.98 -4.96 4.81
N VAL A 53 4.17 -4.52 5.22
CA VAL A 53 5.11 -3.78 4.35
C VAL A 53 5.50 -4.63 3.14
N HIS A 54 5.84 -5.91 3.34
CA HIS A 54 6.17 -6.82 2.25
C HIS A 54 5.01 -6.98 1.26
N TYR A 55 3.78 -7.12 1.75
CA TYR A 55 2.60 -7.21 0.90
C TYR A 55 2.37 -5.92 0.08
N ILE A 56 2.58 -4.76 0.70
CA ILE A 56 2.48 -3.45 0.03
C ILE A 56 3.51 -3.34 -1.09
N VAL A 57 4.77 -3.69 -0.81
CA VAL A 57 5.86 -3.71 -1.81
C VAL A 57 5.53 -4.67 -2.96
N LYS A 58 5.01 -5.88 -2.64
CA LYS A 58 4.57 -6.85 -3.66
C LYS A 58 3.43 -6.32 -4.54
N SER A 59 2.59 -5.45 -3.99
CA SER A 59 1.44 -4.84 -4.69
C SER A 59 1.75 -3.46 -5.26
N ALA A 60 3.03 -3.09 -5.39
CA ALA A 60 3.46 -1.73 -5.74
C ALA A 60 2.88 -1.23 -7.06
N ASP A 61 2.72 -2.08 -8.07
CA ASP A 61 2.24 -1.65 -9.39
C ASP A 61 0.78 -1.21 -9.35
N LYS A 62 -0.08 -1.98 -8.69
CA LYS A 62 -1.48 -1.60 -8.43
C LYS A 62 -1.58 -0.30 -7.63
N ILE A 63 -0.66 -0.08 -6.70
CA ILE A 63 -0.63 1.15 -5.89
C ILE A 63 -0.28 2.37 -6.74
N LYS A 64 0.65 2.23 -7.69
CA LYS A 64 0.98 3.31 -8.64
C LYS A 64 -0.19 3.60 -9.57
N GLU A 65 -0.87 2.57 -10.08
CA GLU A 65 -2.07 2.73 -10.91
C GLU A 65 -3.19 3.48 -10.16
N MET A 66 -3.43 3.09 -8.90
CA MET A 66 -4.36 3.82 -8.02
C MET A 66 -3.94 5.27 -7.78
N ALA A 67 -2.64 5.55 -7.69
CA ALA A 67 -2.15 6.92 -7.54
C ALA A 67 -2.42 7.77 -8.80
N VAL A 68 -2.26 7.19 -9.98
CA VAL A 68 -2.57 7.86 -11.26
C VAL A 68 -4.08 8.11 -11.40
N SER A 69 -4.94 7.18 -10.98
CA SER A 69 -6.38 7.38 -11.06
C SER A 69 -6.94 8.29 -9.95
N ALA A 70 -6.27 8.37 -8.80
CA ALA A 70 -6.67 9.21 -7.68
C ALA A 70 -6.28 10.69 -7.84
N THR A 71 -5.42 11.06 -8.79
CA THR A 71 -5.15 12.48 -9.06
C THR A 71 -6.42 13.16 -9.55
N PRO A 72 -6.84 14.32 -8.98
CA PRO A 72 -7.94 15.08 -9.56
C PRO A 72 -7.56 15.43 -10.99
N LEU A 73 -8.43 15.08 -11.94
CA LEU A 73 -8.31 15.52 -13.32
C LEU A 73 -8.27 17.04 -13.30
N THR A 74 -7.08 17.64 -13.38
CA THR A 74 -6.97 19.08 -13.53
C THR A 74 -7.59 19.40 -14.88
N ALA A 75 -8.81 19.93 -14.85
CA ALA A 75 -9.48 20.42 -16.05
C ALA A 75 -8.65 21.59 -16.59
N THR A 76 -7.72 21.30 -17.49
CA THR A 76 -7.01 22.34 -18.24
C THR A 76 -8.05 22.99 -19.15
N LYS A 77 -8.64 24.11 -18.69
CA LYS A 77 -9.51 24.95 -19.52
C LYS A 77 -8.64 25.58 -20.59
N VAL A 78 -8.54 24.93 -21.75
CA VAL A 78 -7.95 25.53 -22.96
C VAL A 78 -8.94 26.60 -23.43
N MET A 79 -8.75 27.84 -22.98
CA MET A 79 -9.42 28.98 -23.59
C MET A 79 -8.80 29.19 -24.96
N ARG A 80 -9.53 28.84 -26.03
CA ARG A 80 -9.25 29.38 -27.35
C ARG A 80 -9.76 30.81 -27.36
N PHE A 81 -8.85 31.77 -27.35
CA PHE A 81 -9.17 33.12 -27.77
C PHE A 81 -9.51 33.06 -29.26
N CYS A 82 -10.79 33.22 -29.59
CA CYS A 82 -11.16 33.69 -30.91
C CYS A 82 -10.97 35.20 -30.88
N ASP A 83 -9.83 35.68 -31.36
CA ASP A 83 -9.71 37.08 -31.77
C ASP A 83 -10.48 37.24 -33.09
N VAL A 84 -11.79 37.40 -32.97
CA VAL A 84 -12.60 38.10 -33.96
C VAL A 84 -12.83 39.49 -33.39
N TYR A 85 -12.57 40.52 -34.21
CA TYR A 85 -12.96 41.95 -34.13
C TYR A 85 -11.79 42.97 -34.23
N ASN A 86 -11.19 43.10 -35.42
CA ASN A 86 -11.31 44.25 -36.36
C ASN A 86 -10.23 44.13 -37.44
#